data_AF-A0A2G4YV28-F1
#
_entry.id   AF-A0A2G4YV28-F1
#
_cell.length_a   1.000
_cell.length_b   1.000
_cell.length_c   1.000
_cell.angle_alpha   90.00
_cell.angle_beta   90.00
_cell.angle_gamma   90.00
#
_symmetry.space_group_name_H-M   'P 1'
#
loop_
_entity.id
_entity.type
_entity.pdbx_description
1 polymer ?
#
loop_
_entity_poly.entity_id
_entity_poly.type
_entity_poly.pdbx_seq_one_letter_code
_entity_poly.pdbx_strand_id
1 'polypeptide(L)'
;MVSGVSAVQPHFFSPPAKKPAEATAAPDKNKPAEQGPTTEATLGELTEEEKILVEKLKKTDQEVKAHEQAHKNAGGQYAGSASFTYQSGPDGKRYAVGGEVPIDISPVAGDPRATIAKMSVIIAAALAPAQPSGQDRSVAAQASAARAEAQAELNAAPEEGAVPEDGAEEDSGSAVATGRVNSSGLAAYQVSSQAQSPETTSGRILNFIS
;
A
#
# COMPACT_ATOMS: atom_id res chain seq x y z
N MET A 1 43.35 -33.57 -50.95
CA MET A 1 43.04 -32.13 -50.90
C MET A 1 41.77 -31.91 -51.71
N VAL A 2 40.61 -31.79 -51.07
CA VAL A 2 39.38 -31.34 -51.73
C VAL A 2 38.40 -30.83 -50.67
N SER A 3 37.70 -29.76 -51.05
CA SER A 3 36.45 -29.24 -50.46
C SER A 3 36.56 -28.59 -49.08
N GLY A 4 36.05 -27.39 -48.83
CA GLY A 4 35.04 -26.61 -49.55
C GLY A 4 34.23 -25.89 -48.48
N VAL A 5 34.39 -24.57 -48.43
CA VAL A 5 33.80 -23.62 -47.46
C VAL A 5 32.29 -23.55 -47.61
N SER A 6 31.56 -23.50 -46.49
CA SER A 6 30.23 -22.87 -46.46
C SER A 6 29.99 -22.22 -45.10
N ALA A 7 30.17 -20.91 -45.05
CA ALA A 7 29.82 -20.05 -43.93
C ALA A 7 28.40 -19.53 -44.14
N VAL A 8 27.49 -19.87 -43.24
CA VAL A 8 26.13 -19.30 -43.16
C VAL A 8 26.23 -17.97 -42.42
N GLN A 9 25.74 -16.89 -43.04
CA GLN A 9 25.73 -15.54 -42.50
C GLN A 9 24.27 -15.10 -42.30
N PRO A 10 23.92 -14.43 -41.20
CA PRO A 10 22.53 -14.09 -40.88
C PRO A 10 22.04 -12.85 -41.64
N HIS A 11 20.86 -12.95 -42.24
CA HIS A 11 20.19 -11.82 -42.89
C HIS A 11 19.40 -11.01 -41.86
N PHE A 12 19.87 -9.79 -41.57
CA PHE A 12 19.11 -8.74 -40.89
C PHE A 12 18.35 -7.93 -41.94
N PHE A 13 17.03 -7.84 -41.80
CA PHE A 13 16.16 -7.03 -42.66
C PHE A 13 16.07 -5.61 -42.09
N SER A 14 16.69 -4.65 -42.77
CA SER A 14 16.52 -3.21 -42.49
C SER A 14 15.48 -2.61 -43.45
N PRO A 15 14.44 -1.91 -42.96
CA PRO A 15 13.54 -1.15 -43.83
C PRO A 15 14.20 0.15 -44.32
N PRO A 16 13.98 0.57 -45.58
CA PRO A 16 14.60 1.77 -46.13
C PRO A 16 13.90 3.06 -45.69
N ALA A 17 14.69 4.03 -45.25
CA ALA A 17 14.30 5.42 -45.10
C ALA A 17 14.36 6.14 -46.46
N LYS A 18 13.32 6.92 -46.80
CA LYS A 18 13.38 7.97 -47.84
C LYS A 18 12.64 9.23 -47.36
N LYS A 19 13.29 10.37 -47.64
CA LYS A 19 13.16 11.75 -47.13
C LYS A 19 11.97 12.57 -47.73
N PRO A 20 11.74 13.83 -47.28
CA PRO A 20 10.42 14.43 -47.06
C PRO A 20 9.83 15.16 -48.26
N ALA A 21 8.50 15.28 -48.28
CA ALA A 21 7.77 16.21 -49.12
C ALA A 21 6.76 16.99 -48.25
N GLU A 22 6.98 18.29 -48.18
CA GLU A 22 6.12 19.30 -47.57
C GLU A 22 5.08 19.74 -48.61
N ALA A 23 3.79 19.60 -48.29
CA ALA A 23 2.69 20.29 -48.96
C ALA A 23 1.45 20.33 -48.05
N THR A 24 1.25 21.50 -47.46
CA THR A 24 0.00 22.13 -47.01
C THR A 24 -1.33 21.46 -47.40
N ALA A 25 -2.16 21.11 -46.41
CA ALA A 25 -3.61 21.29 -46.44
C ALA A 25 -4.22 20.99 -45.05
N ALA A 26 -4.74 22.02 -44.39
CA ALA A 26 -5.65 21.86 -43.26
C ALA A 26 -7.00 21.31 -43.75
N PRO A 27 -7.74 20.59 -42.88
CA PRO A 27 -9.14 20.92 -42.74
C PRO A 27 -9.57 21.00 -41.26
N ASP A 28 -9.95 22.21 -40.85
CA ASP A 28 -10.95 22.44 -39.81
C ASP A 28 -12.32 22.11 -40.39
N LYS A 29 -13.02 21.11 -39.83
CA LYS A 29 -14.48 21.03 -39.77
C LYS A 29 -14.94 20.22 -38.56
N ASN A 30 -15.46 20.93 -37.56
CA ASN A 30 -16.68 20.59 -36.82
C ASN A 30 -17.33 19.26 -37.25
N LYS A 31 -17.11 18.20 -36.47
CA LYS A 31 -17.93 17.00 -36.48
C LYS A 31 -18.49 16.83 -35.06
N PRO A 32 -19.80 17.03 -34.83
CA PRO A 32 -20.42 16.63 -33.58
C PRO A 32 -20.13 15.15 -33.37
N ALA A 33 -19.54 14.82 -32.22
CA ALA A 33 -19.43 13.44 -31.79
C ALA A 33 -20.84 12.85 -31.80
N GLU A 34 -21.08 11.97 -32.77
CA GLU A 34 -22.27 11.13 -32.81
C GLU A 34 -22.43 10.49 -31.44
N GLN A 35 -23.54 10.85 -30.82
CA GLN A 35 -24.15 10.09 -29.74
C GLN A 35 -24.20 8.65 -30.24
N GLY A 36 -23.29 7.81 -29.71
CA GLY A 36 -23.39 6.37 -29.87
C GLY A 36 -24.80 5.94 -29.46
N PRO A 37 -25.38 4.93 -30.12
CA PRO A 37 -26.74 4.53 -29.83
C PRO A 37 -26.82 4.24 -28.33
N THR A 38 -27.64 5.01 -27.61
CA THR A 38 -28.23 4.57 -26.36
C THR A 38 -29.14 3.42 -26.72
N THR A 39 -28.54 2.27 -26.98
CA THR A 39 -29.22 0.99 -26.93
C THR A 39 -29.51 0.81 -25.45
N GLU A 40 -30.60 1.41 -24.98
CA GLU A 40 -31.47 0.74 -24.04
C GLU A 40 -31.82 -0.57 -24.73
N ALA A 41 -30.92 -1.55 -24.61
CA ALA A 41 -31.20 -2.91 -24.96
C ALA A 41 -32.45 -3.22 -24.13
N THR A 42 -33.56 -3.39 -24.83
CA THR A 42 -34.75 -4.04 -24.32
C THR A 42 -34.29 -5.35 -23.70
N LEU A 43 -34.00 -5.29 -22.39
CA LEU A 43 -33.67 -6.44 -21.57
C LEU A 43 -34.91 -7.31 -21.64
N GLY A 44 -34.83 -8.41 -22.40
CA GLY A 44 -35.65 -9.56 -22.07
C GLY A 44 -35.46 -9.85 -20.57
N GLU A 45 -36.51 -10.33 -19.91
CA GLU A 45 -36.36 -10.79 -18.52
C GLU A 45 -35.18 -11.76 -18.45
N LEU A 46 -34.19 -11.42 -17.62
CA LEU A 46 -33.04 -12.29 -17.37
C LEU A 46 -33.55 -13.66 -16.92
N THR A 47 -32.93 -14.73 -17.41
CA THR A 47 -33.19 -16.06 -16.87
C THR A 47 -32.76 -16.14 -15.40
N GLU A 48 -33.23 -17.15 -14.68
CA GLU A 48 -32.85 -17.31 -13.27
C GLU A 48 -31.34 -17.52 -13.12
N GLU A 49 -30.73 -18.25 -14.06
CA GLU A 49 -29.29 -18.47 -14.12
C GLU A 49 -28.52 -17.16 -14.35
N GLU A 50 -29.02 -16.29 -15.23
CA GLU A 50 -28.44 -14.98 -15.49
C GLU A 50 -28.55 -14.06 -14.27
N LYS A 51 -29.67 -14.09 -13.54
CA LYS A 51 -29.83 -13.34 -12.28
C LYS A 51 -28.82 -13.80 -11.22
N ILE A 52 -28.66 -15.11 -11.04
CA ILE A 52 -27.66 -15.67 -10.11
C ILE A 52 -26.25 -15.20 -10.48
N LEU A 53 -25.92 -15.19 -11.77
CA LEU A 53 -24.63 -14.70 -12.26
C LEU A 53 -24.44 -13.21 -11.94
N VAL A 54 -25.45 -12.38 -12.18
CA VAL A 54 -25.42 -10.94 -11.85
C VAL A 54 -25.21 -10.72 -10.36
N GLU A 55 -25.90 -11.45 -9.50
CA GLU A 55 -25.73 -11.34 -8.04
C GLU A 55 -24.31 -11.76 -7.59
N LYS A 56 -23.75 -12.81 -8.20
CA LYS A 56 -22.36 -13.19 -7.96
C LYS A 56 -21.39 -12.08 -8.36
N LEU A 57 -21.58 -11.49 -9.54
CA LEU A 57 -20.72 -10.40 -10.03
C LEU A 57 -20.81 -9.15 -9.16
N LYS A 58 -22.02 -8.79 -8.70
CA LYS A 58 -22.22 -7.68 -7.74
C LYS A 58 -21.45 -7.92 -6.44
N LYS A 59 -21.52 -9.13 -5.91
CA LYS A 59 -20.79 -9.50 -4.69
C LYS A 59 -19.29 -9.36 -4.88
N THR A 60 -18.74 -9.94 -5.96
CA THR A 60 -17.31 -9.82 -6.27
C THR A 60 -16.89 -8.36 -6.47
N ASP A 61 -17.69 -7.55 -7.16
CA ASP A 61 -17.40 -6.12 -7.37
C ASP A 61 -17.29 -5.34 -6.06
N GLN A 62 -18.19 -5.60 -5.12
CA GLN A 62 -18.15 -4.99 -3.80
C GLN A 62 -16.91 -5.44 -3.01
N GLU A 63 -16.58 -6.73 -3.04
CA GLU A 63 -15.42 -7.29 -2.37
C GLU A 63 -14.12 -6.70 -2.92
N VAL A 64 -13.95 -6.65 -4.25
CA VAL A 64 -12.79 -6.07 -4.92
C VAL A 64 -12.65 -4.58 -4.59
N LYS A 65 -13.74 -3.81 -4.67
CA LYS A 65 -13.68 -2.38 -4.34
C LYS A 65 -13.33 -2.14 -2.88
N ALA A 66 -13.87 -2.95 -1.96
CA ALA A 66 -13.53 -2.86 -0.55
C ALA A 66 -12.06 -3.21 -0.30
N HIS A 67 -11.55 -4.22 -1.02
CA HIS A 67 -10.14 -4.62 -0.98
C HIS A 67 -9.21 -3.48 -1.41
N GLU A 68 -9.44 -2.90 -2.59
CA GLU A 68 -8.63 -1.78 -3.09
C GLU A 68 -8.77 -0.52 -2.22
N GLN A 69 -9.98 -0.25 -1.72
CA GLN A 69 -10.20 0.89 -0.84
C GLN A 69 -9.43 0.75 0.47
N ALA A 70 -9.33 -0.46 1.04
CA ALA A 70 -8.55 -0.71 2.24
C ALA A 70 -7.06 -0.42 2.02
N HIS A 71 -6.49 -0.89 0.91
CA HIS A 71 -5.12 -0.57 0.53
C HIS A 71 -4.90 0.94 0.40
N LYS A 72 -5.75 1.63 -0.35
CA LYS A 72 -5.64 3.08 -0.57
C LYS A 72 -5.74 3.87 0.72
N ASN A 73 -6.68 3.53 1.59
CA ASN A 73 -6.89 4.21 2.87
C ASN A 73 -5.68 4.08 3.79
N ALA A 74 -5.11 2.87 3.88
CA ALA A 74 -3.98 2.61 4.76
C ALA A 74 -2.65 3.13 4.19
N GLY A 75 -2.47 3.11 2.86
CA GLY A 75 -1.27 3.61 2.20
C GLY A 75 -1.20 5.13 2.09
N GLY A 76 -2.35 5.81 2.10
CA GLY A 76 -2.42 7.27 2.07
C GLY A 76 -1.63 7.85 0.90
N GLN A 77 -0.66 8.72 1.20
CA GLN A 77 0.20 9.36 0.20
C GLN A 77 1.16 8.39 -0.52
N TYR A 78 1.42 7.20 0.03
CA TYR A 78 2.32 6.20 -0.57
C TYR A 78 1.57 5.19 -1.46
N ALA A 79 0.24 5.24 -1.44
CA ALA A 79 -0.62 4.49 -2.34
C ALA A 79 -1.00 5.32 -3.57
N GLY A 80 -0.91 4.72 -4.74
CA GLY A 80 -1.40 5.31 -5.98
C GLY A 80 -2.92 5.18 -6.15
N SER A 81 -3.38 5.43 -7.37
CA SER A 81 -4.79 5.26 -7.71
C SER A 81 -5.12 3.79 -7.94
N ALA A 82 -6.26 3.35 -7.39
CA ALA A 82 -6.78 2.01 -7.64
C ALA A 82 -7.08 1.82 -9.13
N SER A 83 -6.71 0.66 -9.65
CA SER A 83 -7.04 0.18 -10.99
C SER A 83 -7.90 -1.06 -10.89
N PHE A 84 -8.82 -1.25 -11.83
CA PHE A 84 -9.79 -2.34 -11.80
C PHE A 84 -9.86 -3.07 -13.13
N THR A 85 -10.01 -4.39 -13.06
CA THR A 85 -10.36 -5.25 -14.18
C THR A 85 -11.84 -5.59 -14.10
N TYR A 86 -12.54 -5.46 -15.22
CA TYR A 86 -14.00 -5.58 -15.27
C TYR A 86 -14.47 -6.77 -16.10
N GLN A 87 -15.60 -7.34 -15.69
CA GLN A 87 -16.37 -8.31 -16.46
C GLN A 87 -17.77 -7.74 -16.75
N SER A 88 -18.24 -7.92 -17.99
CA SER A 88 -19.61 -7.56 -18.37
C SER A 88 -20.59 -8.65 -17.92
N GLY A 89 -21.69 -8.25 -17.29
CA GLY A 89 -22.81 -9.10 -16.93
C GLY A 89 -23.86 -9.22 -18.05
N PRO A 90 -24.75 -10.22 -17.98
CA PRO A 90 -25.86 -10.37 -18.92
C PRO A 90 -26.89 -9.24 -18.83
N ASP A 91 -26.85 -8.45 -17.75
CA ASP A 91 -27.62 -7.22 -17.55
C ASP A 91 -27.02 -5.98 -18.26
N GLY A 92 -25.94 -6.15 -19.03
CA GLY A 92 -25.25 -5.08 -19.75
C GLY A 92 -24.36 -4.20 -18.88
N LYS A 93 -24.24 -4.47 -17.57
CA LYS A 93 -23.39 -3.71 -16.65
C LYS A 93 -22.00 -4.31 -16.54
N ARG A 94 -21.03 -3.53 -16.06
CA ARG A 94 -19.67 -3.99 -15.78
C ARG A 94 -19.42 -4.07 -14.28
N TYR A 95 -18.77 -5.15 -13.86
CA TYR A 95 -18.48 -5.48 -12.47
C TYR A 95 -16.97 -5.69 -12.30
N ALA A 96 -16.37 -5.12 -11.25
CA ALA A 96 -14.96 -5.33 -10.95
C ALA A 96 -14.74 -6.78 -10.49
N VAL A 97 -13.82 -7.47 -11.13
CA VAL A 97 -13.47 -8.87 -10.81
C VAL A 97 -12.02 -9.00 -10.33
N GLY A 98 -11.27 -7.90 -10.42
CA GLY A 98 -9.93 -7.76 -9.85
C GLY A 98 -9.57 -6.28 -9.76
N GLY A 99 -8.58 -5.97 -8.94
CA GLY A 99 -8.05 -4.64 -8.80
C GLY A 99 -6.64 -4.67 -8.23
N GLU A 100 -5.99 -3.51 -8.28
CA GLU A 100 -4.72 -3.28 -7.59
C GLU A 100 -4.56 -1.81 -7.22
N VAL A 101 -3.84 -1.56 -6.13
CA VAL A 101 -3.35 -0.25 -5.72
C VAL A 101 -1.82 -0.30 -5.71
N PRO A 102 -1.13 0.42 -6.61
CA PRO A 102 0.32 0.44 -6.58
C PRO A 102 0.82 1.15 -5.32
N ILE A 103 1.84 0.58 -4.68
CA ILE A 103 2.45 1.13 -3.46
C ILE A 103 3.92 1.43 -3.74
N ASP A 104 4.37 2.64 -3.43
CA ASP A 104 5.75 3.07 -3.64
C ASP A 104 6.66 2.56 -2.51
N ILE A 105 7.39 1.48 -2.79
CA ILE A 105 8.36 0.85 -1.87
C ILE A 105 9.75 1.50 -1.86
N SER A 106 9.94 2.61 -2.58
CA SER A 106 11.27 3.23 -2.69
C SER A 106 11.71 3.82 -1.34
N PRO A 107 12.96 3.60 -0.91
CA PRO A 107 13.52 4.30 0.25
C PRO A 107 13.53 5.82 0.09
N VAL A 108 13.58 6.54 1.20
CA VAL A 108 13.82 7.99 1.20
C VAL A 108 15.33 8.22 1.19
N ALA A 109 15.85 8.76 0.09
CA ALA A 109 17.28 8.92 -0.12
C ALA A 109 17.93 9.80 0.97
N GLY A 110 19.00 9.29 1.60
CA GLY A 110 19.76 10.02 2.61
C GLY A 110 19.06 10.18 3.96
N ASP A 111 17.87 9.61 4.14
CA ASP A 111 17.15 9.66 5.42
C ASP A 111 16.63 8.27 5.82
N PRO A 112 17.44 7.52 6.58
CA PRO A 112 17.03 6.20 7.06
C PRO A 112 15.87 6.27 8.06
N ARG A 113 15.71 7.38 8.83
CA ARG A 113 14.58 7.56 9.76
C ARG A 113 13.27 7.71 8.99
N ALA A 114 13.25 8.55 7.95
CA ALA A 114 12.10 8.71 7.08
C ALA A 114 11.79 7.42 6.31
N THR A 115 12.81 6.67 5.89
CA THR A 115 12.63 5.35 5.26
C THR A 115 11.92 4.37 6.20
N ILE A 116 12.34 4.26 7.46
CA ILE A 116 11.68 3.38 8.44
C ILE A 116 10.20 3.76 8.63
N ALA A 117 9.91 5.05 8.75
CA ALA A 117 8.55 5.55 8.89
C ALA A 117 7.70 5.22 7.65
N LYS A 118 8.21 5.51 6.45
CA LYS A 118 7.57 5.20 5.17
C LYS A 118 7.29 3.70 5.03
N MET A 119 8.30 2.86 5.25
CA MET A 119 8.17 1.40 5.14
C MET A 119 7.15 0.83 6.14
N SER A 120 7.06 1.41 7.34
CA SER A 120 6.06 0.98 8.32
C SER A 120 4.62 1.24 7.85
N VAL A 121 4.38 2.38 7.20
CA VAL A 121 3.08 2.69 6.58
C VAL A 121 2.79 1.74 5.43
N ILE A 122 3.79 1.43 4.59
CA ILE A 122 3.64 0.51 3.45
C ILE A 122 3.32 -0.91 3.91
N ILE A 123 3.98 -1.42 4.95
CA ILE A 123 3.68 -2.73 5.53
C ILE A 123 2.22 -2.77 6.01
N ALA A 124 1.77 -1.72 6.72
CA ALA A 124 0.40 -1.62 7.19
C ALA A 124 -0.59 -1.57 6.01
N ALA A 125 -0.27 -0.83 4.94
CA ALA A 125 -1.10 -0.70 3.76
C ALA A 125 -1.25 -2.00 2.97
N ALA A 126 -0.15 -2.71 2.76
CA ALA A 126 -0.13 -3.98 2.06
C ALA A 126 -0.87 -5.08 2.86
N LEU A 127 -0.90 -5.00 4.19
CA LEU A 127 -1.60 -5.96 5.03
C LEU A 127 -3.00 -5.48 5.47
N ALA A 128 -3.48 -4.34 4.96
CA ALA A 128 -4.71 -3.70 5.43
C ALA A 128 -6.01 -4.48 5.13
N PRO A 129 -6.20 -5.09 3.94
CA PRO A 129 -7.38 -5.91 3.70
C PRO A 129 -7.42 -7.13 4.62
N ALA A 130 -8.62 -7.60 4.96
CA ALA A 130 -8.78 -8.78 5.83
C ALA A 130 -8.15 -10.06 5.23
N GLN A 131 -8.04 -10.12 3.90
CA GLN A 131 -7.42 -11.22 3.17
C GLN A 131 -6.42 -10.63 2.15
N PRO A 132 -5.19 -10.27 2.58
CA PRO A 132 -4.20 -9.74 1.65
C PRO A 132 -3.82 -10.80 0.61
N SER A 133 -3.63 -10.38 -0.64
CA SER A 133 -3.23 -11.26 -1.74
C SER A 133 -1.76 -11.72 -1.59
N GLY A 134 -1.33 -12.64 -2.45
CA GLY A 134 0.08 -13.04 -2.50
C GLY A 134 1.01 -11.88 -2.87
N GLN A 135 0.55 -10.99 -3.76
CA GLN A 135 1.28 -9.80 -4.17
C GLN A 135 1.44 -8.83 -3.00
N ASP A 136 0.37 -8.58 -2.25
CA ASP A 136 0.40 -7.65 -1.13
C ASP A 136 1.35 -8.13 -0.02
N ARG A 137 1.34 -9.43 0.28
CA ARG A 137 2.30 -10.03 1.22
C ARG A 137 3.74 -9.90 0.74
N SER A 138 3.98 -10.01 -0.56
CA SER A 138 5.31 -9.79 -1.15
C SER A 138 5.77 -8.35 -0.95
N VAL A 139 4.89 -7.37 -1.21
CA VAL A 139 5.15 -5.94 -0.95
C VAL A 139 5.47 -5.69 0.52
N ALA A 140 4.69 -6.27 1.44
CA ALA A 140 4.94 -6.16 2.88
C ALA A 140 6.30 -6.75 3.28
N ALA A 141 6.69 -7.89 2.69
CA ALA A 141 7.99 -8.52 2.94
C ALA A 141 9.15 -7.65 2.42
N GLN A 142 9.02 -7.09 1.21
CA GLN A 142 10.02 -6.18 0.64
C GLN A 142 10.18 -4.91 1.48
N ALA A 143 9.07 -4.29 1.88
CA ALA A 143 9.11 -3.12 2.76
C ALA A 143 9.69 -3.44 4.14
N SER A 144 9.45 -4.65 4.68
CA SER A 144 10.06 -5.11 5.92
C SER A 144 11.57 -5.25 5.81
N ALA A 145 12.07 -5.76 4.68
CA ALA A 145 13.51 -5.84 4.39
C ALA A 145 14.13 -4.44 4.30
N ALA A 146 13.56 -3.54 3.51
CA ALA A 146 14.04 -2.16 3.38
C ALA A 146 14.02 -1.39 4.72
N ARG A 147 13.01 -1.65 5.56
CA ARG A 147 12.97 -1.09 6.93
C ARG A 147 14.13 -1.60 7.79
N ALA A 148 14.45 -2.89 7.70
CA ALA A 148 15.55 -3.49 8.45
C ALA A 148 16.91 -2.95 8.00
N GLU A 149 17.09 -2.77 6.69
CA GLU A 149 18.29 -2.15 6.10
C GLU A 149 18.47 -0.71 6.62
N ALA A 150 17.41 0.12 6.53
CA ALA A 150 17.45 1.48 7.06
C ALA A 150 17.71 1.54 8.58
N GLN A 151 17.23 0.56 9.35
CA GLN A 151 17.54 0.47 10.78
C GLN A 151 19.01 0.14 11.03
N ALA A 152 19.62 -0.72 10.20
CA ALA A 152 21.05 -0.99 10.28
C ALA A 152 21.88 0.25 9.94
N GLU A 153 21.46 1.04 8.93
CA GLU A 153 22.11 2.30 8.57
C GLU A 153 22.07 3.32 9.72
N LEU A 154 20.94 3.46 10.42
CA LEU A 154 20.87 4.35 11.60
C LEU A 154 21.83 3.94 12.72
N ASN A 155 22.02 2.64 12.92
CA ASN A 155 22.89 2.14 13.98
C ASN A 155 24.38 2.23 13.58
N ALA A 156 24.68 2.26 12.28
CA ALA A 156 26.03 2.38 11.74
C ALA A 156 26.48 3.83 11.53
N ALA A 157 25.54 4.79 11.51
CA ALA A 157 25.85 6.20 11.41
C ALA A 157 26.56 6.67 12.71
N PRO A 158 27.81 7.17 12.64
CA PRO A 158 28.38 7.89 13.76
C PRO A 158 27.51 9.13 14.04
N GLU A 159 27.37 9.50 15.31
CA GLU A 159 26.70 10.72 15.79
C GLU A 159 27.38 11.97 15.21
N GLU A 160 27.22 12.25 13.92
CA GLU A 160 27.69 13.46 13.26
C GLU A 160 26.62 14.54 13.45
N GLY A 161 26.47 14.94 14.71
CA GLY A 161 25.43 15.87 15.16
C GLY A 161 25.63 16.45 16.55
N ALA A 162 26.78 16.20 17.19
CA ALA A 162 27.21 17.01 18.32
C ALA A 162 27.70 18.37 17.78
N VAL A 163 26.77 19.30 17.54
CA VAL A 163 27.09 20.72 17.53
C VAL A 163 27.78 21.05 18.86
N PRO A 164 29.03 21.52 18.89
CA PRO A 164 29.59 22.10 20.10
C PRO A 164 28.77 23.35 20.39
N GLU A 165 28.00 23.31 21.48
CA GLU A 165 27.46 24.53 22.07
C GLU A 165 28.68 25.34 22.55
N ASP A 166 29.03 26.36 21.77
CA ASP A 166 30.03 27.37 22.12
C ASP A 166 29.47 28.20 23.29
N GLY A 167 29.65 27.67 24.49
CA GLY A 167 29.30 28.30 25.75
C GLY A 167 30.33 29.37 26.07
N ALA A 168 30.06 30.61 25.66
CA ALA A 168 30.77 31.80 26.08
C ALA A 168 30.76 31.96 27.61
N GLU A 169 31.92 32.30 28.16
CA GLU A 169 32.17 32.55 29.57
C GLU A 169 31.58 33.87 30.11
N GLU A 170 31.18 33.81 31.38
CA GLU A 170 31.19 34.82 32.47
C GLU A 170 30.59 36.24 32.29
N ASP A 171 29.57 36.56 33.10
CA ASP A 171 29.63 37.62 34.14
C ASP A 171 28.33 37.67 34.97
N SER A 172 28.42 37.40 36.27
CA SER A 172 27.84 38.26 37.32
C SER A 172 27.96 37.56 38.68
N GLY A 173 28.94 38.00 39.46
CA GLY A 173 28.98 37.75 40.89
C GLY A 173 28.03 38.67 41.65
N SER A 174 27.15 38.10 42.49
CA SER A 174 26.77 38.72 43.77
C SER A 174 26.11 37.71 44.73
N ALA A 175 26.94 37.22 45.64
CA ALA A 175 26.73 36.95 47.06
C ALA A 175 25.41 36.33 47.63
N VAL A 176 25.56 35.05 48.04
CA VAL A 176 25.33 34.44 49.38
C VAL A 176 24.00 34.64 50.13
N ALA A 177 23.27 33.53 50.34
CA ALA A 177 22.76 33.14 51.68
C ALA A 177 22.39 31.65 51.74
N THR A 178 23.04 30.97 52.69
CA THR A 178 23.07 29.54 53.05
C THR A 178 21.74 28.89 53.47
N GLY A 179 21.56 27.61 53.15
CA GLY A 179 20.62 26.71 53.84
C GLY A 179 20.77 25.24 53.43
N ARG A 180 21.25 24.41 54.35
CA ARG A 180 21.69 23.00 54.18
C ARG A 180 20.58 21.99 53.86
N VAL A 181 20.96 21.02 53.02
CA VAL A 181 20.60 19.59 52.87
C VAL A 181 19.48 18.97 53.74
N ASN A 182 18.64 18.15 53.09
CA ASN A 182 18.48 16.77 53.56
C ASN A 182 18.10 15.80 52.43
N SER A 183 18.89 14.73 52.39
CA SER A 183 18.78 13.48 51.65
C SER A 183 17.69 12.56 52.21
N SER A 184 17.37 11.52 51.41
CA SER A 184 16.72 10.24 51.74
C SER A 184 15.23 10.11 51.45
N GLY A 185 14.91 9.18 50.53
CA GLY A 185 13.56 8.79 50.13
C GLY A 185 13.57 7.63 49.13
N LEU A 186 14.38 6.59 49.39
CA LEU A 186 14.17 5.27 48.78
C LEU A 186 12.92 4.66 49.43
N ALA A 187 11.85 4.47 48.67
CA ALA A 187 10.69 3.71 49.11
C ALA A 187 10.38 2.60 48.11
N ALA A 188 10.86 1.40 48.45
CA ALA A 188 10.37 0.15 47.93
C ALA A 188 8.89 -0.02 48.33
N TYR A 189 8.05 -0.43 47.38
CA TYR A 189 6.76 -1.04 47.71
C TYR A 189 6.67 -2.39 47.00
N GLN A 190 7.01 -3.43 47.76
CA GLN A 190 6.73 -4.81 47.47
C GLN A 190 5.75 -5.27 48.54
N VAL A 191 4.48 -5.51 48.16
CA VAL A 191 3.56 -6.32 48.95
C VAL A 191 2.73 -7.16 47.98
N SER A 192 2.98 -8.45 48.10
CA SER A 192 2.21 -9.58 47.59
C SER A 192 0.77 -9.55 48.13
N SER A 193 -0.19 -10.07 47.38
CA SER A 193 -0.90 -11.31 47.77
C SER A 193 -2.19 -11.54 46.98
N GLN A 194 -2.42 -12.83 46.75
CA GLN A 194 -3.70 -13.50 46.57
C GLN A 194 -4.27 -13.65 45.15
N ALA A 195 -3.95 -14.83 44.61
CA ALA A 195 -4.80 -15.61 43.74
C ALA A 195 -6.21 -15.79 44.32
N GLN A 196 -7.23 -15.64 43.48
CA GLN A 196 -8.50 -16.32 43.64
C GLN A 196 -9.26 -16.37 42.31
N SER A 197 -9.31 -17.58 41.76
CA SER A 197 -10.27 -17.99 40.73
C SER A 197 -11.68 -18.07 41.34
N PRO A 198 -12.73 -17.85 40.55
CA PRO A 198 -13.80 -18.84 40.48
C PRO A 198 -14.24 -19.12 39.03
N GLU A 199 -14.17 -20.36 38.58
CA GLU A 199 -15.25 -21.38 38.63
C GLU A 199 -16.35 -21.17 37.57
N THR A 200 -16.33 -22.10 36.63
CA THR A 200 -17.30 -22.37 35.57
C THR A 200 -18.70 -22.60 36.15
N THR A 201 -19.64 -21.70 35.88
CA THR A 201 -21.07 -21.99 36.11
C THR A 201 -21.66 -22.66 34.88
N SER A 202 -21.65 -23.99 34.92
CA SER A 202 -22.46 -24.86 34.07
C SER A 202 -23.69 -25.30 34.85
N GLY A 203 -24.88 -24.90 34.41
CA GLY A 203 -26.16 -25.34 34.98
C GLY A 203 -27.33 -24.74 34.20
N ARG A 204 -27.86 -25.44 33.19
CA ARG A 204 -28.99 -26.38 33.30
C ARG A 204 -30.35 -25.72 33.60
N ILE A 205 -31.19 -25.72 32.56
CA ILE A 205 -32.62 -26.10 32.51
C ILE A 205 -33.53 -25.67 33.66
N LEU A 206 -34.49 -24.78 33.35
CA LEU A 206 -35.87 -24.90 33.81
C LEU A 206 -36.85 -24.44 32.71
N ASN A 207 -37.61 -25.39 32.18
CA ASN A 207 -38.97 -25.21 31.66
C ASN A 207 -39.86 -24.67 32.80
N PHE A 208 -40.68 -23.65 32.55
CA PHE A 208 -42.08 -23.68 33.00
C PHE A 208 -42.98 -22.69 32.23
N ILE A 209 -43.92 -23.31 31.54
CA ILE A 209 -45.21 -22.87 31.01
C ILE A 209 -45.97 -21.91 31.95
N SER A 210 -46.39 -20.75 31.45
CA SER A 210 -47.80 -20.31 31.43
C SER A 210 -47.97 -19.05 30.57
#